data_AF-A0A4Q3HNF5-F1
#
_entry.id   AF-A0A4Q3HNF5-F1
#
_cell.length_a   1.000
_cell.length_b   1.000
_cell.length_c   1.000
_cell.angle_alpha   90.00
_cell.angle_beta   90.00
_cell.angle_gamma   90.00
#
_symmetry.space_group_name_H-M   'P 1'
#
loop_
_entity.id
_entity.type
_entity.pdbx_description
1 polymer ?
#
loop_
_entity_poly.entity_id
_entity_poly.type
_entity_poly.pdbx_seq_one_letter_code
_entity_poly.pdbx_strand_id
1 'polypeptide(L)' 'MTPEIRPLIAGNWKMNGTRDSLPEIKAIAQGVMGPLSDKVETLICPPATLLYVATALS' A
#
# COMPACT_ATOMS: atom_id res chain seq x y z
N MET A 1 20.65 7.77 -0.29
CA MET A 1 20.08 6.46 0.08
C MET A 1 21.23 5.56 0.43
N THR A 2 21.13 4.82 1.53
CA THR A 2 22.10 3.76 1.89
C THR A 2 22.01 2.67 0.82
N PRO A 3 23.05 2.46 -0.01
CA PRO A 3 22.95 1.65 -1.24
C PRO A 3 22.47 0.22 -1.02
N GLU A 4 22.76 -0.33 0.17
CA GLU A 4 22.46 -1.71 0.55
C GLU A 4 21.08 -1.90 1.19
N ILE A 5 20.37 -0.83 1.55
CA ILE A 5 19.07 -0.93 2.24
C ILE A 5 17.96 -0.69 1.23
N ARG A 6 17.17 -1.74 0.98
CA ARG A 6 15.94 -1.64 0.19
C ARG A 6 15.01 -0.57 0.79
N PRO A 7 14.64 0.49 0.04
CA PRO A 7 13.74 1.52 0.53
C PRO A 7 12.34 0.96 0.81
N LEU A 8 11.71 1.45 1.89
CA LEU A 8 10.31 1.18 2.23
C LEU A 8 9.48 2.45 2.03
N ILE A 9 8.45 2.37 1.21
CA ILE A 9 7.46 3.43 1.02
C ILE A 9 6.19 3.07 1.79
N ALA A 10 5.93 3.78 2.89
CA ALA A 10 4.79 3.52 3.77
C ALA A 10 3.72 4.63 3.66
N GLY A 11 2.51 4.27 3.25
CA GLY A 11 1.34 5.15 3.21
C GLY A 11 0.49 5.03 4.46
N ASN A 12 0.62 5.97 5.41
CA ASN A 12 -0.23 6.03 6.60
C ASN A 12 -1.48 6.88 6.31
N TRP A 13 -2.65 6.24 6.20
CA TRP A 13 -3.92 6.92 5.95
C TRP A 13 -4.46 7.66 7.17
N LYS A 14 -3.85 7.48 8.35
CA LYS A 14 -4.33 8.01 9.62
C LYS A 14 -5.78 7.55 9.86
N MET A 15 -6.70 8.49 10.10
CA MET A 15 -8.12 8.22 10.30
C MET A 15 -8.95 8.54 9.05
N ASN A 16 -8.37 8.34 7.85
CA ASN A 16 -9.04 8.60 6.58
C ASN A 16 -9.28 7.30 5.81
N GLY A 17 -10.47 7.17 5.24
CA GLY A 17 -10.86 6.05 4.40
C GLY A 17 -12.22 5.47 4.80
N THR A 18 -13.04 5.21 3.79
CA THR A 18 -14.26 4.40 3.89
C THR A 18 -14.14 3.19 2.97
N ARG A 19 -15.19 2.36 2.86
CA ARG A 19 -15.18 1.25 1.89
C ARG A 19 -15.02 1.73 0.45
N ASP A 20 -15.46 2.94 0.14
CA ASP A 20 -15.30 3.54 -1.19
C ASP A 20 -13.84 3.84 -1.53
N SER A 21 -12.94 3.85 -0.54
CA SER A 21 -11.50 4.03 -0.72
C SER A 21 -10.76 2.72 -1.08
N LEU A 22 -11.40 1.56 -0.98
CA LEU A 22 -10.75 0.26 -1.27
C LEU A 22 -10.16 0.15 -2.68
N PRO A 23 -10.78 0.70 -3.76
CA PRO A 23 -10.19 0.70 -5.09
C PRO A 23 -8.81 1.38 -5.16
N GLU A 24 -8.53 2.36 -4.30
CA GLU A 24 -7.22 3.03 -4.24
C GLU A 24 -6.11 2.06 -3.83
N ILE A 25 -6.37 1.14 -2.89
CA ILE A 25 -5.40 0.11 -2.49
C ILE A 25 -5.05 -0.79 -3.68
N LYS A 26 -6.06 -1.17 -4.48
CA LYS A 26 -5.86 -1.96 -5.70
C LYS A 26 -5.08 -1.17 -6.77
N ALA A 27 -5.41 0.10 -6.95
CA ALA A 27 -4.70 0.97 -7.90
C ALA A 27 -3.23 1.15 -7.50
N ILE A 28 -2.93 1.35 -6.21
CA ILE A 28 -1.56 1.41 -5.68
C ILE A 28 -0.84 0.09 -5.94
N ALA A 29 -1.45 -1.05 -5.59
CA ALA A 29 -0.86 -2.37 -5.82
C ALA A 29 -0.52 -2.59 -7.30
N GLN A 30 -1.43 -2.22 -8.21
CA GLN A 30 -1.20 -2.33 -9.65
C GLN A 30 -0.08 -1.39 -10.14
N GLY A 31 -0.03 -0.17 -9.62
CA GLY A 31 0.98 0.83 -9.99
C GLY A 31 2.41 0.47 -9.55
N VAL A 32 2.56 -0.40 -8.54
CA VAL A 32 3.88 -0.85 -8.06
C VAL A 32 4.35 -2.15 -8.72
N MET A 33 3.49 -2.86 -9.45
CA MET A 33 3.87 -4.08 -10.15
C MET A 33 4.93 -3.81 -11.23
N GLY A 34 5.79 -4.79 -11.49
CA GLY A 34 6.81 -4.72 -12.55
C GLY A 34 8.15 -4.19 -12.04
N PRO A 35 8.95 -3.47 -12.86
CA PRO A 35 10.32 -3.09 -12.50
C PRO A 35 10.46 -2.23 -11.23
N LEU A 36 9.37 -1.64 -10.74
CA LEU A 36 9.35 -0.87 -9.50
C LEU A 36 9.38 -1.78 -8.27
N SER A 37 8.71 -2.94 -8.30
CA SER A 37 8.69 -3.89 -7.18
C SER A 37 10.06 -4.48 -6.87
N ASP A 38 11.00 -4.46 -7.83
CA ASP A 38 12.38 -4.88 -7.62
C ASP A 38 13.21 -3.86 -6.84
N LYS A 39 12.77 -2.61 -6.80
CA LYS A 39 13.54 -1.48 -6.26
C LYS A 39 13.07 -1.02 -4.89
N VAL A 40 11.81 -1.26 -4.54
CA VAL A 40 11.21 -0.76 -3.29
C VAL A 40 10.30 -1.80 -2.65
N GLU A 41 10.18 -1.72 -1.33
CA GLU A 41 9.10 -2.33 -0.56
C GLU A 41 7.98 -1.31 -0.36
N THR A 42 6.73 -1.77 -0.30
CA THR A 42 5.58 -0.87 -0.13
C THR A 42 4.63 -1.36 0.95
N LEU A 43 4.16 -0.42 1.77
CA LEU A 43 3.22 -0.68 2.87
C LEU A 43 2.09 0.34 2.83
N ILE A 44 0.87 -0.11 3.09
CA ILE A 44 -0.30 0.76 3.29
C ILE A 44 -0.90 0.50 4.67
N CYS A 45 -1.19 1.56 5.43
CA CYS A 45 -1.76 1.49 6.78
C CYS A 45 -3.13 2.19 6.79
N PRO A 46 -4.21 1.50 6.38
CA PRO A 46 -5.57 2.05 6.45
C PRO A 46 -6.10 2.05 7.90
N PRO A 47 -7.19 2.80 8.19
CA PRO A 47 -7.90 2.68 9.46
C PRO A 47 -8.25 1.23 9.81
N ALA A 48 -8.23 0.87 11.10
CA ALA A 48 -8.44 -0.50 11.56
C ALA A 48 -9.76 -1.13 11.07
N THR A 49 -10.80 -0.31 10.91
CA THR A 49 -12.11 -0.72 10.38
C THR A 49 -12.08 -1.25 8.94
N LEU A 50 -11.01 -0.94 8.18
CA LEU A 50 -10.83 -1.37 6.79
C LEU A 50 -9.83 -2.52 6.65
N LEU A 51 -9.07 -2.90 7.69
CA LEU A 51 -8.01 -3.91 7.57
C LEU A 51 -8.51 -5.23 7.00
N TYR A 52 -9.58 -5.79 7.56
CA TYR A 52 -10.13 -7.08 7.12
C TYR A 52 -10.60 -7.06 5.65
N VAL A 53 -11.28 -5.99 5.23
CA VAL A 53 -11.78 -5.90 3.85
C VAL A 53 -10.66 -5.58 2.86
N ALA A 54 -9.62 -4.85 3.28
CA ALA A 54 -8.46 -4.56 2.44
C ALA A 54 -7.66 -5.84 2.09
N THR A 55 -7.60 -6.83 2.98
CA THR A 55 -6.92 -8.11 2.70
C THR A 55 -7.70 -9.01 1.74
N ALA A 56 -8.98 -8.73 1.51
CA ALA A 56 -9.82 -9.49 0.58
C ALA A 56 -9.77 -8.97 -0.87
N LEU A 57 -8.95 -7.94 -1.14
CA LEU A 57 -8.77 -7.40 -2.48
C LEU A 57 -7.93 -8.35 -3.33
N SER A 58 -8.49 -8.75 -4.49
CA SER A 58 -7.85 -9.58 -5.51
C SER A 58 -7.08 -8.77 -6.54
#